data_AF-A0A356WY56-F1
#
_entry.id   AF-A0A356WY56-F1
#
_cell.length_a   1.000
_cell.length_b   1.000
_cell.length_c   1.000
_cell.angle_alpha   90.00
_cell.angle_beta   90.00
_cell.angle_gamma   90.00
#
_symmetry.space_group_name_H-M   'P 1'
#
loop_
_entity.id
_entity.type
_entity.pdbx_description
1 polymer ?
#
loop_
_entity_poly.entity_id
_entity_poly.type
_entity_poly.pdbx_seq_one_letter_code
_entity_poly.pdbx_strand_id
1 'polypeptide(L)'
;VMVTATISPYHAPGSEIDVTVSSLGDARSLQGGVLLQTQMLEPDNDEIYVIAQGPLVVGGIAAETRGASVSQNQTLTATIPGGGSVERNEEVELNTTVPLGLVLRDPNYSNARSIVESINGAFDEELASMHHSGLVRVQWPDAFQDRGNMNIFTSIILDQTIEVETPARVVINERTGTIVAGGEVIIDDAMISHGNIQLRTQNTPFISQPPAFSGGETTVLNVPEAQLSEDIAQTFLVEPETTVQQLAASLNALGLSPRDIISIFQALDRSGVLRAKLIVM
;
A
#
# COMPACT_ATOMS: atom_id res chain seq x y z
N VAL A 1 -21.04 -8.16 25.48
CA VAL A 1 -20.94 -7.08 24.48
C VAL A 1 -19.64 -6.38 24.73
N MET A 2 -18.84 -6.13 23.70
CA MET A 2 -17.58 -5.41 23.76
C MET A 2 -17.75 -4.10 23.00
N VAL A 3 -17.24 -3.01 23.57
CA VAL A 3 -17.32 -1.66 23.00
C VAL A 3 -15.90 -1.14 22.86
N THR A 4 -15.52 -0.78 21.64
CA THR A 4 -14.17 -0.28 21.32
C THR A 4 -14.26 1.01 20.51
N ALA A 5 -13.31 1.90 20.75
CA ALA A 5 -13.21 3.19 20.08
C ALA A 5 -11.73 3.53 19.93
N THR A 6 -11.39 4.34 18.94
CA THR A 6 -10.03 4.83 18.72
C THR A 6 -10.00 6.32 19.01
N ILE A 7 -9.20 6.72 20.00
CA ILE A 7 -9.01 8.13 20.36
C ILE A 7 -7.68 8.62 19.76
N SER A 8 -7.73 9.74 19.03
CA SER A 8 -6.54 10.48 18.61
C SER A 8 -6.09 11.39 19.74
N PRO A 9 -4.77 11.63 19.92
CA PRO A 9 -4.25 12.57 20.93
C PRO A 9 -4.78 14.02 20.82
N TYR A 10 -5.43 14.37 19.71
CA TYR A 10 -5.96 15.71 19.48
C TYR A 10 -7.46 15.85 19.72
N HIS A 11 -8.16 14.78 20.12
CA HIS A 11 -9.56 14.91 20.53
C HIS A 11 -9.65 15.64 21.86
N ALA A 12 -10.34 16.78 21.88
CA ALA A 12 -10.63 17.50 23.11
C ALA A 12 -11.80 16.85 23.87
N PRO A 13 -11.92 17.06 25.19
CA PRO A 13 -13.12 16.72 25.93
C PRO A 13 -14.39 17.29 25.25
N GLY A 14 -15.41 16.46 25.10
CA GLY A 14 -16.64 16.73 24.35
C GLY A 14 -16.58 16.41 22.86
N SER A 15 -15.43 15.98 22.31
CA SER A 15 -15.35 15.55 20.91
C SER A 15 -16.17 14.28 20.70
N GLU A 16 -16.90 14.24 19.59
CA GLU A 16 -17.61 13.04 19.15
C GLU A 16 -16.67 12.11 18.35
N ILE A 17 -16.70 10.82 18.66
CA ILE A 17 -15.92 9.78 17.98
C ILE A 17 -16.79 8.58 17.62
N ASP A 18 -16.36 7.85 16.60
CA ASP A 18 -17.01 6.61 16.18
C ASP A 18 -16.70 5.47 17.16
N VAL A 19 -17.73 4.68 17.45
CA VAL A 19 -17.63 3.54 18.38
C VAL A 19 -18.03 2.27 17.66
N THR A 20 -17.26 1.19 17.87
CA THR A 20 -17.57 -0.15 17.40
C THR A 20 -18.13 -0.99 18.55
N VAL A 21 -19.23 -1.68 18.29
CA VAL A 21 -19.90 -2.56 19.25
C VAL A 21 -19.94 -3.97 18.67
N SER A 22 -19.44 -4.94 19.44
CA SER A 22 -19.44 -6.35 19.06
C SER A 22 -20.14 -7.21 20.10
N SER A 23 -20.96 -8.16 19.63
CA SER A 23 -21.49 -9.20 20.51
C SER A 23 -20.44 -10.29 20.74
N LEU A 24 -20.16 -10.59 22.00
CA LEU A 24 -19.28 -11.70 22.42
C LEU A 24 -20.08 -12.97 22.80
N GLY A 25 -21.42 -12.89 22.75
CA GLY A 25 -22.33 -13.93 23.23
C GLY A 25 -23.26 -14.47 22.15
N ASP A 26 -24.45 -14.87 22.55
CA ASP A 26 -25.47 -15.57 21.76
C ASP A 26 -26.39 -14.65 20.94
N ALA A 27 -26.04 -13.37 20.78
CA ALA A 27 -26.83 -12.46 19.95
C ALA A 27 -26.94 -13.02 18.53
N ARG A 28 -28.17 -13.02 17.98
CA ARG A 28 -28.41 -13.43 16.58
C ARG A 28 -28.13 -12.29 15.61
N SER A 29 -28.29 -11.04 16.06
CA SER A 29 -28.09 -9.81 15.30
C SER A 29 -28.07 -8.61 16.23
N LEU A 30 -27.28 -7.58 15.89
CA LEU A 30 -27.27 -6.25 16.51
C LEU A 30 -28.16 -5.24 15.75
N GLN A 31 -28.83 -5.66 14.67
CA GLN A 31 -29.66 -4.79 13.85
C GLN A 31 -30.82 -4.20 14.65
N GLY A 32 -30.99 -2.88 14.58
CA GLY A 32 -32.04 -2.17 15.31
C GLY A 32 -31.81 -2.08 16.82
N GLY A 33 -30.66 -2.54 17.31
CA GLY A 33 -30.26 -2.38 18.70
C GLY A 33 -29.87 -0.94 19.02
N VAL A 34 -29.85 -0.61 20.32
CA VAL A 34 -29.35 0.66 20.85
C VAL A 34 -28.35 0.33 21.94
N LEU A 35 -27.16 0.93 21.86
CA LEU A 35 -26.19 0.90 22.95
C LEU A 35 -26.65 1.89 24.03
N LEU A 36 -26.91 1.36 25.22
CA LEU A 36 -27.10 2.19 26.41
C LEU A 36 -25.77 2.79 26.84
N GLN A 37 -25.83 3.93 27.52
CA GLN A 37 -24.66 4.64 28.01
C GLN A 37 -23.64 3.69 28.66
N THR A 38 -22.50 3.54 27.99
CA THR A 38 -21.43 2.62 28.36
C THR A 38 -20.14 3.41 28.47
N GLN A 39 -19.51 3.33 29.64
CA GLN A 39 -18.23 3.96 29.90
C GLN A 39 -17.10 3.08 29.37
N MET A 40 -16.14 3.69 28.69
CA MET A 40 -14.95 3.05 28.17
C MET A 40 -13.76 3.49 29.01
N LEU A 41 -13.10 2.51 29.62
CA LEU A 41 -12.04 2.72 30.59
C LEU A 41 -10.68 2.52 29.93
N GLU A 42 -9.70 3.30 30.35
CA GLU A 42 -8.30 3.02 30.05
C GLU A 42 -7.85 1.75 30.81
N PRO A 43 -7.22 0.77 30.13
CA PRO A 43 -6.85 -0.51 30.75
C PRO A 43 -5.89 -0.41 31.95
N ASP A 44 -5.09 0.65 32.02
CA ASP A 44 -3.99 0.75 32.98
C ASP A 44 -4.39 1.46 34.29
N ASN A 45 -5.36 2.37 34.27
CA ASN A 45 -5.73 3.19 35.44
C ASN A 45 -7.23 3.20 35.77
N ASP A 46 -8.06 2.48 35.00
CA ASP A 46 -9.52 2.41 35.14
C ASP A 46 -10.22 3.79 35.06
N GLU A 47 -9.59 4.80 34.44
CA GLU A 47 -10.21 6.11 34.21
C GLU A 47 -11.12 6.11 32.98
N ILE A 48 -12.20 6.90 33.03
CA ILE A 48 -13.15 7.01 31.91
C ILE A 48 -12.59 7.96 30.86
N TYR A 49 -12.34 7.45 29.66
CA TYR A 49 -11.88 8.24 28.52
C TYR A 49 -13.01 8.60 27.57
N VAL A 50 -13.95 7.67 27.36
CA VAL A 50 -15.05 7.85 26.40
C VAL A 50 -16.35 7.33 27.00
N ILE A 51 -17.44 8.06 26.79
CA ILE A 51 -18.81 7.59 27.07
C ILE A 51 -19.50 7.33 25.75
N ALA A 52 -19.88 6.08 25.50
CA ALA A 52 -20.53 5.67 24.26
C ALA A 52 -22.03 5.40 24.46
N GLN A 53 -22.87 5.89 23.55
CA GLN A 53 -24.29 5.58 23.48
C GLN A 53 -24.84 5.81 22.07
N GLY A 54 -25.96 5.16 21.76
CA GLY A 54 -26.71 5.48 20.54
C GLY A 54 -27.20 4.27 19.74
N PRO A 55 -27.94 4.51 18.65
CA PRO A 55 -28.45 3.45 17.80
C PRO A 55 -27.33 2.73 17.04
N LEU A 56 -27.42 1.41 16.97
CA LEU A 56 -26.45 0.56 16.29
C LEU A 56 -26.69 0.53 14.77
N VAL A 57 -25.64 0.83 14.00
CA VAL A 57 -25.63 0.70 12.53
C VAL A 57 -24.81 -0.54 12.15
N VAL A 58 -25.46 -1.50 11.48
CA VAL A 58 -24.82 -2.75 11.03
C VAL A 58 -24.56 -2.74 9.53
N GLY A 59 -23.37 -3.16 9.12
CA GLY A 59 -23.01 -3.32 7.71
C GLY A 59 -23.35 -4.71 7.19
N GLY A 60 -24.55 -4.90 6.63
CA GLY A 60 -24.94 -6.19 6.04
C GLY A 60 -26.25 -6.12 5.27
N ILE A 61 -26.31 -6.81 4.12
CA ILE A 61 -27.53 -6.97 3.31
C ILE A 61 -28.13 -8.33 3.68
N ALA A 62 -29.22 -8.33 4.47
CA ALA A 62 -30.03 -9.52 4.67
C ALA A 62 -31.05 -9.61 3.52
N ALA A 63 -30.73 -10.34 2.45
CA ALA A 63 -31.69 -10.66 1.40
C ALA A 63 -32.31 -12.04 1.66
N GLU A 64 -33.53 -12.07 2.20
CA GLU A 64 -34.29 -13.31 2.37
C GLU A 64 -34.97 -13.67 1.04
N THR A 65 -34.40 -14.60 0.29
CA THR A 65 -35.07 -15.18 -0.89
C THR A 65 -35.76 -16.48 -0.48
N ARG A 66 -37.07 -16.57 -0.73
CA ARG A 66 -37.90 -17.76 -0.46
C ARG A 66 -37.21 -19.03 -0.94
N GLY A 67 -36.71 -19.84 -0.01
CA GLY A 67 -36.15 -21.18 -0.26
C GLY A 67 -34.65 -21.34 -0.01
N ALA A 68 -33.88 -20.26 0.19
CA ALA A 68 -32.47 -20.36 0.59
C ALA A 68 -32.05 -19.16 1.45
N SER A 69 -31.73 -19.41 2.73
CA SER A 69 -31.10 -18.41 3.59
C SER A 69 -29.61 -18.33 3.27
N VAL A 70 -29.22 -17.36 2.44
CA VAL A 70 -27.81 -16.97 2.32
C VAL A 70 -27.62 -15.75 3.21
N SER A 71 -27.29 -15.98 4.47
CA SER A 71 -26.82 -14.92 5.36
C SER A 71 -25.39 -14.57 4.95
N GLN A 72 -25.25 -13.65 4.00
CA GLN A 72 -23.98 -13.01 3.72
C GLN A 72 -23.83 -11.82 4.66
N ASN A 73 -22.84 -11.93 5.56
CA ASN A 73 -22.33 -10.96 6.52
C ASN A 73 -22.96 -10.98 7.92
N GLN A 74 -22.07 -11.18 8.90
CA GLN A 74 -22.32 -11.31 10.32
C GLN A 74 -22.86 -10.00 10.88
N THR A 75 -24.12 -9.99 11.34
CA THR A 75 -24.76 -8.85 12.00
C THR A 75 -24.34 -8.69 13.47
N LEU A 76 -23.19 -9.24 13.86
CA LEU A 76 -22.70 -9.30 15.24
C LEU A 76 -21.76 -8.15 15.60
N THR A 77 -21.41 -7.31 14.61
CA THR A 77 -20.66 -6.08 14.80
C THR A 77 -21.46 -4.92 14.23
N ALA A 78 -21.52 -3.84 15.00
CA ALA A 78 -22.18 -2.59 14.64
C ALA A 78 -21.23 -1.42 14.91
N THR A 79 -21.51 -0.29 14.27
CA THR A 79 -20.84 0.99 14.52
C THR A 79 -21.88 2.02 14.97
N ILE A 80 -21.45 2.98 15.78
CA ILE A 80 -22.24 4.15 16.18
C ILE A 80 -21.42 5.37 15.74
N PRO A 81 -21.70 5.93 14.55
CA PRO A 81 -21.01 7.13 14.09
C PRO A 81 -21.25 8.29 15.04
N GLY A 82 -20.18 8.93 15.53
CA GLY A 82 -20.24 10.00 16.54
C GLY A 82 -20.88 9.60 17.87
N GLY A 83 -21.05 8.30 18.16
CA GLY A 83 -21.73 7.82 19.37
C GLY A 83 -20.92 7.89 20.65
N GLY A 84 -19.61 8.14 20.55
CA GLY A 84 -18.70 8.29 21.70
C GLY A 84 -18.43 9.75 22.00
N SER A 85 -18.64 10.18 23.24
CA SER A 85 -18.17 11.48 23.76
C SER A 85 -16.86 11.29 24.50
N VAL A 86 -15.81 12.01 24.10
CA VAL A 86 -14.53 12.00 24.81
C VAL A 86 -14.65 12.78 26.12
N GLU A 87 -14.39 12.15 27.26
CA GLU A 87 -14.37 12.80 28.58
C GLU A 87 -12.96 13.26 28.95
N ARG A 88 -11.96 12.48 28.55
CA ARG A 88 -10.55 12.74 28.84
C ARG A 88 -9.71 12.30 27.65
N ASN A 89 -8.65 13.04 27.42
CA ASN A 89 -7.58 12.65 26.52
C ASN A 89 -6.26 13.07 27.12
N GLU A 90 -5.19 12.35 26.80
CA GLU A 90 -3.86 12.77 27.15
C GLU A 90 -3.47 13.98 26.30
N GLU A 91 -3.05 15.06 26.94
CA GLU A 91 -2.57 16.22 26.23
C GLU A 91 -1.18 15.93 25.64
N VAL A 92 -1.06 15.94 24.31
CA VAL A 92 0.25 15.85 23.67
C VAL A 92 0.99 17.17 23.85
N GLU A 93 1.97 17.17 24.74
CA GLU A 93 2.88 18.29 24.94
C GLU A 93 4.10 18.13 24.04
N LEU A 94 4.17 18.94 22.98
CA LEU A 94 5.42 19.10 22.22
C LEU A 94 6.43 19.85 23.10
N ASN A 95 7.60 19.25 23.30
CA ASN A 95 8.69 19.82 24.09
C ASN A 95 9.77 20.38 23.14
N THR A 96 10.15 21.65 23.29
CA THR A 96 11.20 22.29 22.50
C THR A 96 12.59 21.69 22.72
N THR A 97 12.80 20.98 23.84
CA THR A 97 14.05 20.28 24.16
C THR A 97 14.21 18.99 23.35
N VAL A 98 13.11 18.44 22.80
CA VAL A 98 13.12 17.19 22.03
C VAL A 98 12.82 17.51 20.56
N PRO A 99 13.66 17.07 19.62
CA PRO A 99 13.41 17.31 18.19
C PRO A 99 12.12 16.61 17.74
N LEU A 100 11.44 17.20 16.76
CA LEU A 100 10.28 16.60 16.11
C LEU A 100 10.71 15.33 15.35
N GLY A 101 10.09 14.20 15.67
CA GLY A 101 10.34 12.93 15.00
C GLY A 101 9.31 12.64 13.92
N LEU A 102 9.73 12.58 12.66
CA LEU A 102 8.91 12.11 11.55
C LEU A 102 9.15 10.61 11.36
N VAL A 103 8.17 9.80 11.77
CA VAL A 103 8.20 8.34 11.60
C VAL A 103 7.61 7.98 10.24
N LEU A 104 8.43 7.36 9.40
CA LEU A 104 8.01 6.98 8.05
C LEU A 104 7.17 5.69 8.12
N ARG A 105 6.04 5.68 7.40
CA ARG A 105 5.18 4.50 7.26
C ARG A 105 5.91 3.33 6.59
N ASP A 106 6.67 3.62 5.55
CA ASP A 106 7.46 2.66 4.79
C ASP A 106 8.94 3.07 4.86
N PRO A 107 9.75 2.43 5.73
CA PRO A 107 11.16 2.81 5.91
C PRO A 107 11.99 2.61 4.63
N ASN A 108 12.61 3.70 4.14
CA ASN A 108 13.42 3.71 2.92
C ASN A 108 14.46 4.85 2.99
N TYR A 109 15.72 4.55 2.68
CA TYR A 109 16.81 5.54 2.74
C TYR A 109 16.69 6.65 1.69
N SER A 110 16.29 6.33 0.46
CA SER A 110 16.04 7.33 -0.58
C SER A 110 14.94 8.30 -0.15
N ASN A 111 13.78 7.79 0.30
CA ASN A 111 12.66 8.62 0.72
C ASN A 111 12.99 9.44 1.96
N ALA A 112 13.66 8.84 2.95
CA ALA A 112 14.11 9.57 4.13
C ALA A 112 15.09 10.70 3.75
N ARG A 113 15.97 10.48 2.76
CA ARG A 113 16.88 11.51 2.26
C ARG A 113 16.11 12.61 1.55
N SER A 114 15.17 12.27 0.66
CA SER A 114 14.32 13.25 -0.04
C SER A 114 13.52 14.12 0.95
N ILE A 115 13.06 13.54 2.06
CA ILE A 115 12.42 14.30 3.15
C ILE A 115 13.39 15.31 3.76
N VAL A 116 14.60 14.87 4.13
CA VAL A 116 15.62 15.74 4.74
C VAL A 116 16.00 16.87 3.78
N GLU A 117 16.24 16.57 2.51
CA GLU A 117 16.59 17.56 1.49
C GLU A 117 15.46 18.54 1.22
N SER A 118 14.21 18.07 1.18
CA SER A 118 13.03 18.93 1.00
C SER A 118 12.83 19.87 2.19
N ILE A 119 12.93 19.36 3.42
CA ILE A 119 12.82 20.20 4.62
C ILE A 119 13.96 21.21 4.68
N ASN A 120 15.22 20.78 4.55
CA ASN A 120 16.36 21.70 4.61
C ASN A 120 16.40 22.69 3.43
N GLY A 121 15.78 22.36 2.29
CA GLY A 121 15.63 23.29 1.18
C GLY A 121 14.55 24.35 1.39
N ALA A 122 13.60 24.12 2.31
CA ALA A 122 12.51 25.05 2.61
C ALA A 122 12.87 26.12 3.66
N PHE A 123 14.00 25.96 4.36
CA PHE A 123 14.46 26.86 5.43
C PHE A 123 15.91 27.29 5.18
N ASP A 124 16.29 28.47 5.70
CA ASP A 124 17.67 28.99 5.59
C ASP A 124 18.66 28.31 6.57
N GLU A 125 18.23 27.24 7.25
CA GLU A 125 18.96 26.52 8.28
C GLU A 125 18.82 25.00 8.07
N GLU A 126 19.85 24.22 8.44
CA GLU A 126 19.80 22.75 8.40
C GLU A 126 19.07 22.20 9.64
N LEU A 127 17.75 22.07 9.55
CA LEU A 127 16.88 21.66 10.65
C LEU A 127 16.66 20.15 10.68
N ALA A 128 16.62 19.49 9.53
CA ALA A 128 16.33 18.07 9.38
C ALA A 128 17.60 17.23 9.27
N SER A 129 17.57 16.06 9.92
CA SER A 129 18.61 15.04 9.85
C SER A 129 18.00 13.65 9.84
N MET A 130 18.58 12.75 9.05
CA MET A 130 18.14 11.35 9.01
C MET A 130 18.77 10.59 10.19
N HIS A 131 17.95 9.98 11.04
CA HIS A 131 18.44 9.09 12.10
C HIS A 131 18.62 7.65 11.59
N HIS A 132 17.63 7.14 10.85
CA HIS A 132 17.69 5.90 10.06
C HIS A 132 16.59 5.94 8.98
N SER A 133 16.49 4.89 8.15
CA SER A 133 15.52 4.78 7.05
C SER A 133 14.03 4.96 7.43
N GLY A 134 13.70 4.94 8.71
CA GLY A 134 12.33 5.04 9.23
C GLY A 134 12.07 6.25 10.13
N LEU A 135 13.10 7.06 10.43
CA LEU A 135 12.99 8.20 11.33
C LEU A 135 13.84 9.37 10.84
N VAL A 136 13.18 10.48 10.57
CA VAL A 136 13.81 11.79 10.35
C VAL A 136 13.57 12.65 11.58
N ARG A 137 14.63 13.33 12.07
CA ARG A 137 14.55 14.26 13.19
C ARG A 137 14.65 15.69 12.67
N VAL A 138 13.76 16.55 13.13
CA VAL A 138 13.75 17.97 12.79
C VAL A 138 13.91 18.79 14.06
N GLN A 139 14.91 19.66 14.09
CA GLN A 139 15.15 20.59 15.19
C GLN A 139 14.16 21.75 15.11
N TRP A 140 13.81 22.30 16.27
CA TRP A 140 12.97 23.49 16.36
C TRP A 140 13.84 24.72 16.08
N PRO A 141 13.49 25.58 15.09
CA PRO A 141 14.20 26.83 14.90
C PRO A 141 13.95 27.77 16.08
N ASP A 142 14.91 28.66 16.35
CA ASP A 142 14.80 29.62 17.46
C ASP A 142 13.56 30.53 17.35
N ALA A 143 13.10 30.80 16.12
CA ALA A 143 11.89 31.58 15.87
C ALA A 143 10.58 30.88 16.29
N PHE A 144 10.60 29.55 16.51
CA PHE A 144 9.41 28.73 16.77
C PHE A 144 9.42 28.07 18.16
N GLN A 145 10.06 28.69 19.15
CA GLN A 145 10.11 28.15 20.53
C GLN A 145 8.80 28.31 21.33
N ASP A 146 7.86 29.15 20.88
CA ASP A 146 6.53 29.26 21.49
C ASP A 146 5.59 28.11 21.04
N ARG A 147 4.80 27.54 21.97
CA ARG A 147 3.92 26.37 21.71
C ARG A 147 2.98 26.54 20.51
N GLY A 148 2.38 27.72 20.34
CA GLY A 148 1.51 28.02 19.19
C GLY A 148 2.27 27.99 17.86
N ASN A 149 3.52 28.43 17.87
CA ASN A 149 4.39 28.47 16.70
C ASN A 149 4.90 27.06 16.34
N MET A 150 5.09 26.16 17.31
CA MET A 150 5.48 24.76 17.06
C MET A 150 4.45 24.01 16.20
N ASN A 151 3.15 24.20 16.45
CA ASN A 151 2.09 23.59 15.63
C ASN A 151 2.10 24.14 14.21
N ILE A 152 2.34 25.46 14.04
CA ILE A 152 2.48 26.10 12.73
C ILE A 152 3.69 25.54 11.99
N PHE A 153 4.85 25.44 12.65
CA PHE A 153 6.06 24.86 12.07
C PHE A 153 5.85 23.40 11.64
N THR A 154 5.21 22.61 12.48
CA THR A 154 4.86 21.22 12.16
C THR A 154 3.97 21.16 10.92
N SER A 155 2.98 22.04 10.79
CA SER A 155 2.14 22.13 9.59
C SER A 155 2.97 22.45 8.34
N ILE A 156 3.89 23.41 8.42
CA ILE A 156 4.75 23.80 7.29
C ILE A 156 5.61 22.62 6.82
N ILE A 157 6.13 21.82 7.75
CA ILE A 157 6.88 20.59 7.43
C ILE A 157 5.99 19.55 6.76
N LEU A 158 4.80 19.32 7.30
CA LEU A 158 3.88 18.30 6.79
C LEU A 158 3.27 18.68 5.43
N ASP A 159 3.25 19.96 5.08
CA ASP A 159 2.82 20.47 3.77
C ASP A 159 3.91 20.33 2.69
N GLN A 160 5.15 19.99 3.05
CA GLN A 160 6.21 19.78 2.06
C GLN A 160 5.88 18.60 1.15
N THR A 161 6.02 18.82 -0.15
CA THR A 161 5.86 17.76 -1.15
C THR A 161 7.21 17.15 -1.48
N ILE A 162 7.22 15.83 -1.62
CA ILE A 162 8.40 15.06 -2.00
C ILE A 162 8.03 14.09 -3.10
N GLU A 163 8.98 13.81 -3.98
CA GLU A 163 8.89 12.67 -4.87
C GLU A 163 9.30 11.41 -4.10
N VAL A 164 8.38 10.46 -3.98
CA VAL A 164 8.58 9.22 -3.23
C VAL A 164 8.97 8.12 -4.20
N GLU A 165 10.12 7.51 -3.97
CA GLU A 165 10.48 6.24 -4.59
C GLU A 165 9.63 5.14 -3.94
N THR A 166 8.60 4.70 -4.66
CA THR A 166 7.83 3.53 -4.27
C THR A 166 8.50 2.28 -4.79
N PRO A 167 8.76 1.26 -3.95
CA PRO A 167 9.35 0.02 -4.43
C PRO A 167 8.40 -0.61 -5.44
N ALA A 168 8.93 -1.11 -6.55
CA ALA A 168 8.16 -1.83 -7.53
C ALA A 168 7.53 -3.09 -6.91
N ARG A 169 6.23 -3.32 -7.12
CA ARG A 169 5.50 -4.47 -6.56
C ARG A 169 4.59 -5.08 -7.62
N VAL A 170 4.50 -6.41 -7.61
CA VAL A 170 3.53 -7.17 -8.40
C VAL A 170 2.64 -7.93 -7.44
N VAL A 171 1.34 -7.67 -7.49
CA VAL A 171 0.33 -8.31 -6.65
C VAL A 171 -0.52 -9.22 -7.52
N ILE A 172 -0.58 -10.50 -7.18
CA ILE A 172 -1.36 -11.49 -7.92
C ILE A 172 -2.38 -12.12 -6.96
N ASN A 173 -3.65 -12.11 -7.34
CA ASN A 173 -4.70 -12.81 -6.61
C ASN A 173 -4.95 -14.19 -7.22
N GLU A 174 -4.70 -15.27 -6.49
CA GLU A 174 -4.86 -16.65 -6.98
C GLU A 174 -6.33 -16.96 -7.32
N ARG A 175 -7.27 -16.43 -6.53
CA ARG A 175 -8.71 -16.70 -6.67
C ARG A 175 -9.33 -15.98 -7.87
N THR A 176 -8.96 -14.72 -8.10
CA THR A 176 -9.55 -13.91 -9.18
C THR A 176 -8.68 -13.87 -10.45
N GLY A 177 -7.42 -14.30 -10.37
CA GLY A 177 -6.44 -14.14 -11.46
C GLY A 177 -6.07 -12.68 -11.71
N THR A 178 -6.42 -11.76 -10.82
CA THR A 178 -6.12 -10.33 -10.97
C THR A 178 -4.64 -10.08 -10.70
N ILE A 179 -3.97 -9.39 -11.62
CA ILE A 179 -2.56 -9.01 -11.53
C ILE A 179 -2.48 -7.49 -11.54
N VAL A 180 -1.84 -6.92 -10.51
CA VAL A 180 -1.64 -5.48 -10.36
C VAL A 180 -0.14 -5.22 -10.21
N ALA A 181 0.42 -4.43 -11.11
CA ALA A 181 1.79 -3.94 -11.00
C ALA A 181 1.78 -2.46 -10.60
N GLY A 182 2.57 -2.11 -9.59
CA GLY A 182 2.73 -0.75 -9.09
C GLY A 182 4.20 -0.37 -8.99
N GLY A 183 4.51 0.90 -9.24
CA GLY A 183 5.89 1.39 -9.41
C GLY A 183 6.51 0.95 -10.74
N GLU A 184 7.81 1.18 -10.90
CA GLU A 184 8.57 0.84 -12.10
C GLU A 184 9.04 -0.62 -12.03
N VAL A 185 8.19 -1.56 -12.47
CA VAL A 185 8.56 -2.98 -12.52
C VAL A 185 9.31 -3.29 -13.81
N ILE A 186 10.55 -3.78 -13.67
CA ILE A 186 11.41 -4.20 -14.78
C ILE A 186 11.59 -5.72 -14.72
N ILE A 187 11.53 -6.37 -15.88
CA ILE A 187 11.88 -7.79 -16.06
C ILE A 187 13.12 -7.83 -16.95
N ASP A 188 14.25 -8.28 -16.40
CA ASP A 188 15.48 -8.48 -17.16
C ASP A 188 15.35 -9.64 -18.18
N ASP A 189 16.37 -9.84 -19.02
CA ASP A 189 16.38 -10.94 -19.99
C ASP A 189 16.38 -12.32 -19.32
N ALA A 190 15.41 -13.14 -19.69
CA ALA A 190 15.20 -14.48 -19.15
C ALA A 190 14.51 -15.38 -20.16
N MET A 191 14.86 -16.67 -20.06
CA MET A 191 14.15 -17.73 -20.74
C MET A 191 13.42 -18.57 -19.69
N ILE A 192 12.11 -18.71 -19.84
CA ILE A 192 11.25 -19.44 -18.92
C ILE A 192 10.70 -20.65 -19.64
N SER A 193 10.90 -21.83 -19.08
CA SER A 193 10.24 -23.05 -19.54
C SER A 193 9.28 -23.52 -18.45
N HIS A 194 7.98 -23.50 -18.72
CA HIS A 194 6.96 -23.91 -17.76
C HIS A 194 5.87 -24.72 -18.47
N GLY A 195 5.71 -25.98 -18.07
CA GLY A 195 4.82 -26.92 -18.77
C GLY A 195 5.25 -27.13 -20.22
N ASN A 196 4.37 -26.83 -21.17
CA ASN A 196 4.58 -26.89 -22.61
C ASN A 196 4.90 -25.52 -23.24
N ILE A 197 5.24 -24.51 -22.43
CA ILE A 197 5.47 -23.14 -22.88
C ILE A 197 6.93 -22.77 -22.66
N GLN A 198 7.55 -22.22 -23.71
CA GLN A 198 8.85 -21.58 -23.63
C GLN A 198 8.69 -20.09 -23.94
N LEU A 199 9.06 -19.26 -22.98
CA LEU A 199 9.07 -17.81 -23.09
C LEU A 199 10.52 -17.34 -23.15
N ARG A 200 10.82 -16.36 -24.01
CA ARG A 200 12.11 -15.66 -23.99
C ARG A 200 11.87 -14.15 -24.02
N THR A 201 12.32 -13.44 -23.00
CA THR A 201 12.47 -11.98 -23.03
C THR A 201 13.82 -11.69 -23.68
N GLN A 202 13.83 -10.99 -24.82
CA GLN A 202 15.06 -10.58 -25.51
C GLN A 202 15.17 -9.07 -25.49
N ASN A 203 16.33 -8.56 -25.07
CA ASN A 203 16.68 -7.15 -25.19
C ASN A 203 18.05 -7.00 -25.88
N THR A 204 18.08 -7.18 -27.20
CA THR A 204 19.23 -6.75 -28.01
C THR A 204 18.74 -6.13 -29.31
N PRO A 205 18.75 -4.79 -29.45
CA PRO A 205 18.45 -4.16 -30.73
C PRO A 205 19.58 -4.45 -31.71
N PHE A 206 19.24 -5.05 -32.85
CA PHE A 206 20.18 -5.22 -33.97
C PHE A 206 20.20 -3.95 -34.81
N ILE A 207 21.34 -3.26 -34.82
CA ILE A 207 21.54 -2.02 -35.58
C ILE A 207 22.19 -2.38 -36.92
N SER A 208 21.45 -2.22 -38.02
CA SER A 208 22.02 -2.30 -39.36
C SER A 208 22.50 -0.92 -39.77
N GLN A 209 23.80 -0.66 -39.57
CA GLN A 209 24.45 0.56 -40.03
C GLN A 209 25.25 0.29 -41.31
N PRO A 210 24.85 0.88 -42.46
CA PRO A 210 25.62 0.77 -43.69
C PRO A 210 27.03 1.39 -43.56
N PRO A 211 28.01 0.96 -44.36
CA PRO A 211 29.36 1.51 -44.35
C PRO A 211 29.37 3.02 -44.58
N ALA A 212 30.31 3.74 -43.96
CA ALA A 212 30.47 5.17 -44.19
C ALA A 212 30.57 5.47 -45.70
N PHE A 213 29.86 6.52 -46.15
CA PHE A 213 29.72 6.94 -47.55
C PHE A 213 28.77 6.13 -48.44
N SER A 214 28.02 5.13 -47.93
CA SER A 214 27.08 4.36 -48.76
C SER A 214 25.74 5.06 -49.04
N GLY A 215 25.49 6.24 -48.47
CA GLY A 215 24.24 6.99 -48.61
C GLY A 215 23.00 6.30 -48.03
N GLY A 216 23.17 5.23 -47.26
CA GLY A 216 22.08 4.51 -46.61
C GLY A 216 21.77 5.08 -45.22
N GLU A 217 20.50 5.11 -44.84
CA GLU A 217 20.08 5.46 -43.48
C GLU A 217 20.21 4.25 -42.56
N THR A 218 20.67 4.48 -41.33
CA THR A 218 20.64 3.46 -40.27
C THR A 218 19.18 3.13 -39.98
N THR A 219 18.81 1.86 -40.15
CA THR A 219 17.46 1.37 -39.82
C THR A 219 17.54 0.34 -38.72
N VAL A 220 16.61 0.41 -37.77
CA VAL A 220 16.39 -0.63 -36.76
C VAL A 220 15.44 -1.65 -37.38
N LEU A 221 15.87 -2.92 -37.46
CA LEU A 221 15.09 -4.02 -38.04
C LEU A 221 14.94 -5.14 -37.02
N ASN A 222 13.73 -5.64 -36.84
CA ASN A 222 13.44 -6.83 -36.04
C ASN A 222 13.58 -8.06 -36.93
N VAL A 223 14.62 -8.89 -36.73
CA VAL A 223 14.79 -10.15 -37.47
C VAL A 223 14.37 -11.32 -36.57
N PRO A 224 13.24 -12.00 -36.84
CA PRO A 224 12.94 -13.25 -36.15
C PRO A 224 13.79 -14.38 -36.74
N GLU A 225 14.68 -14.96 -35.94
CA GLU A 225 15.25 -16.28 -36.22
C GLU A 225 14.27 -17.36 -35.77
N ALA A 226 13.62 -18.02 -36.74
CA ALA A 226 12.84 -19.23 -36.51
C ALA A 226 13.67 -20.44 -36.97
N GLN A 227 14.35 -21.09 -36.03
CA GLN A 227 14.84 -22.45 -36.24
C GLN A 227 13.73 -23.44 -35.86
N LEU A 228 13.32 -24.23 -36.85
CA LEU A 228 12.35 -25.30 -36.73
C LEU A 228 12.96 -26.48 -35.96
N SER A 229 12.34 -26.89 -34.86
CA SER A 229 12.50 -28.24 -34.31
C SER A 229 11.15 -28.72 -33.78
N GLU A 230 10.70 -29.86 -34.30
CA GLU A 230 9.50 -30.58 -33.88
C GLU A 230 9.63 -31.09 -32.45
N ASP A 231 8.95 -30.43 -31.52
CA ASP A 231 7.86 -30.98 -30.70
C ASP A 231 7.19 -29.79 -30.02
N ILE A 232 5.86 -29.78 -29.95
CA ILE A 232 5.00 -28.61 -29.74
C ILE A 232 5.28 -27.91 -28.38
N ALA A 233 6.29 -27.06 -28.34
CA ALA A 233 6.46 -26.00 -27.37
C ALA A 233 6.21 -24.69 -28.11
N GLN A 234 5.11 -24.02 -27.80
CA GLN A 234 4.82 -22.72 -28.38
C GLN A 234 5.85 -21.72 -27.83
N THR A 235 6.82 -21.37 -28.67
CA THR A 235 7.85 -20.39 -28.34
C THR A 235 7.27 -19.01 -28.62
N PHE A 236 7.07 -18.22 -27.57
CA PHE A 236 6.57 -16.84 -27.71
C PHE A 236 7.71 -15.86 -27.47
N LEU A 237 7.98 -15.07 -28.50
CA LEU A 237 8.83 -13.89 -28.40
C LEU A 237 7.99 -12.75 -27.86
N VAL A 238 8.46 -12.13 -26.80
CA VAL A 238 7.83 -10.97 -26.19
C VAL A 238 8.59 -9.73 -26.64
N GLU A 239 7.87 -8.64 -26.98
CA GLU A 239 8.49 -7.40 -27.45
C GLU A 239 9.51 -6.86 -26.41
N PRO A 240 10.63 -6.28 -26.87
CA PRO A 240 11.56 -5.59 -25.97
C PRO A 240 10.81 -4.49 -25.22
N GLU A 241 11.08 -4.32 -23.93
CA GLU A 241 10.35 -3.46 -22.97
C GLU A 241 9.03 -4.04 -22.43
N THR A 242 8.90 -5.37 -22.33
CA THR A 242 7.65 -5.92 -21.84
C THR A 242 7.38 -5.56 -20.38
N THR A 243 6.36 -4.74 -20.18
CA THR A 243 5.84 -4.45 -18.84
C THR A 243 5.23 -5.72 -18.23
N VAL A 244 5.21 -5.81 -16.90
CA VAL A 244 4.51 -6.90 -16.19
C VAL A 244 3.08 -7.05 -16.67
N GLN A 245 2.41 -5.93 -16.97
CA GLN A 245 1.05 -5.89 -17.48
C GLN A 245 0.92 -6.61 -18.82
N GLN A 246 1.83 -6.34 -19.75
CA GLN A 246 1.86 -6.98 -21.06
C GLN A 246 2.23 -8.47 -20.95
N LEU A 247 3.22 -8.85 -20.15
CA LEU A 247 3.55 -10.25 -19.92
C LEU A 247 2.37 -11.01 -19.30
N ALA A 248 1.75 -10.45 -18.26
CA ALA A 248 0.57 -11.02 -17.62
C ALA A 248 -0.60 -11.18 -18.60
N ALA A 249 -0.84 -10.17 -19.45
CA ALA A 249 -1.86 -10.23 -20.48
C ALA A 249 -1.56 -11.30 -21.53
N SER A 250 -0.31 -11.43 -21.98
CA SER A 250 0.11 -12.49 -22.90
C SER A 250 -0.08 -13.88 -22.29
N LEU A 251 0.36 -14.10 -21.05
CA LEU A 251 0.16 -15.39 -20.37
C LEU A 251 -1.32 -15.70 -20.15
N ASN A 252 -2.15 -14.71 -19.82
CA ASN A 252 -3.59 -14.91 -19.71
C ASN A 252 -4.23 -15.24 -21.09
N ALA A 253 -3.81 -14.57 -22.15
CA ALA A 253 -4.27 -14.85 -23.53
C ALA A 253 -3.86 -16.24 -24.03
N LEU A 254 -2.76 -16.79 -23.52
CA LEU A 254 -2.31 -18.17 -23.77
C LEU A 254 -3.09 -19.23 -22.99
N GLY A 255 -4.05 -18.81 -22.16
CA GLY A 255 -4.91 -19.72 -21.42
C GLY A 255 -4.25 -20.39 -20.22
N LEU A 256 -3.13 -19.84 -19.72
CA LEU A 256 -2.51 -20.35 -18.49
C LEU A 256 -3.45 -20.13 -17.30
N SER A 257 -3.44 -21.08 -16.38
CA SER A 257 -4.18 -20.91 -15.13
C SER A 257 -3.49 -19.83 -14.27
N PRO A 258 -4.23 -19.13 -13.38
CA PRO A 258 -3.63 -18.20 -12.43
C PRO A 258 -2.46 -18.81 -11.63
N ARG A 259 -2.53 -20.12 -11.33
CA ARG A 259 -1.47 -20.87 -10.65
C ARG A 259 -0.19 -20.99 -11.46
N ASP A 260 -0.31 -21.21 -12.77
CA ASP A 260 0.83 -21.30 -13.67
C ASP A 260 1.48 -19.92 -13.83
N ILE A 261 0.67 -18.87 -13.94
CA ILE A 261 1.16 -17.48 -13.99
C ILE A 261 1.91 -17.12 -12.70
N ILE A 262 1.35 -17.44 -11.53
CA ILE A 262 2.02 -17.25 -10.24
C ILE A 262 3.36 -18.00 -10.20
N SER A 263 3.39 -19.25 -10.68
CA SER A 263 4.60 -20.07 -10.71
C SER A 263 5.70 -19.45 -11.59
N ILE A 264 5.32 -18.87 -12.73
CA ILE A 264 6.23 -18.14 -13.62
C ILE A 264 6.78 -16.89 -12.93
N PHE A 265 5.94 -16.04 -12.34
CA PHE A 265 6.39 -14.85 -11.63
C PHE A 265 7.26 -15.18 -10.42
N GLN A 266 6.95 -16.25 -9.69
CA GLN A 266 7.79 -16.75 -8.58
C GLN A 266 9.13 -17.29 -9.07
N ALA A 267 9.21 -17.84 -10.28
CA ALA A 267 10.47 -18.26 -10.88
C ALA A 267 11.33 -17.05 -11.27
N LEU A 268 10.71 -16.01 -11.86
CA LEU A 268 11.37 -14.75 -12.21
C LEU A 268 11.88 -13.97 -10.98
N ASP A 269 11.10 -13.95 -9.90
CA ASP A 269 11.48 -13.36 -8.61
C ASP A 269 12.68 -14.10 -8.00
N ARG A 270 12.65 -15.44 -7.98
CA ARG A 270 13.75 -16.27 -7.46
C ARG A 270 15.02 -16.22 -8.31
N SER A 271 14.92 -15.98 -9.62
CA SER A 271 16.07 -15.79 -10.49
C SER A 271 16.68 -14.39 -10.40
N GLY A 272 16.03 -13.46 -9.69
CA GLY A 272 16.46 -12.07 -9.56
C GLY A 272 16.26 -11.23 -10.82
N VAL A 273 15.52 -11.77 -11.80
CA VAL A 273 15.22 -11.12 -13.08
C VAL A 273 14.05 -10.15 -12.94
N LEU A 274 13.09 -10.48 -12.06
CA LEU A 274 12.02 -9.57 -11.70
C LEU A 274 12.52 -8.54 -10.68
N ARG A 275 12.64 -7.27 -11.08
CA ARG A 275 13.00 -6.16 -10.18
C ARG A 275 11.77 -5.58 -9.51
N ALA A 276 11.05 -6.41 -8.75
CA ALA A 276 9.91 -6.00 -7.95
C ALA A 276 9.61 -7.00 -6.85
N LYS A 277 8.97 -6.54 -5.78
CA LYS A 277 8.46 -7.43 -4.74
C LYS A 277 7.18 -8.12 -5.20
N LEU A 278 7.23 -9.45 -5.36
CA LEU A 278 6.06 -10.26 -5.63
C LEU A 278 5.22 -10.50 -4.37
N ILE A 279 3.90 -10.31 -4.46
CA ILE A 279 2.92 -10.57 -3.40
C ILE A 279 1.81 -11.43 -3.99
N VAL A 280 1.48 -12.54 -3.33
CA VAL A 280 0.42 -13.45 -3.74
C VAL A 280 -0.69 -13.45 -2.68
N MET A 281 -1.95 -13.31 -3.09
CA MET A 281 -3.14 -13.20 -2.23
C MET A 281 -4.26 -14.15 -2.65
#